data_AF-A0A420H6Z3-F1
#
_entry.id   AF-A0A420H6Z3-F1
#
_cell.length_a   1.000
_cell.length_b   1.000
_cell.length_c   1.000
_cell.angle_alpha   90.00
_cell.angle_beta   90.00
_cell.angle_gamma   90.00
#
_symmetry.space_group_name_H-M   'P 1'
#
loop_
_entity.id
_entity.type
_entity.pdbx_description
1 polymer ?
#
loop_
_entity_poly.entity_id
_entity_poly.type
_entity_poly.pdbx_seq_one_letter_code
_entity_poly.pdbx_strand_id
1 'polypeptide(L)'
;MNTRKTILSLYRRSLKLALDWAVHRHLWRGQALYIRSLFEANKNVTDPRMQRDLLRETEEILEKWKHPDPYFPPTAPGGSKYERNLPAPILDPPPYIVK
;
A
#
# COMPACT_ATOMS: atom_id res chain seq x y z
N MET A 1 7.99 -15.52 6.94
CA MET A 1 7.64 -14.26 6.23
C MET A 1 8.61 -14.04 5.10
N ASN A 2 8.13 -13.75 3.89
CA ASN A 2 9.00 -13.44 2.76
C ASN A 2 9.46 -11.97 2.89
N THR A 3 10.70 -11.75 3.36
CA THR A 3 11.28 -10.43 3.64
C THR A 3 11.24 -9.50 2.43
N ARG A 4 11.53 -10.03 1.23
CA ARG A 4 11.44 -9.28 -0.03
C ARG A 4 10.02 -8.76 -0.28
N LYS A 5 8.97 -9.58 -0.07
CA LYS A 5 7.58 -9.12 -0.23
C LYS A 5 7.24 -8.00 0.77
N THR A 6 7.72 -8.12 2.01
CA THR A 6 7.54 -7.09 3.04
C THR A 6 8.20 -5.77 2.64
N ILE A 7 9.46 -5.81 2.19
CA ILE A 7 10.21 -4.63 1.72
C ILE A 7 9.50 -3.96 0.54
N LEU A 8 9.05 -4.74 -0.45
CA LEU A 8 8.32 -4.19 -1.61
C LEU A 8 6.99 -3.56 -1.21
N SER A 9 6.26 -4.17 -0.26
CA SER A 9 5.03 -3.59 0.29
C SER A 9 5.30 -2.27 1.01
N LEU A 10 6.32 -2.24 1.86
CA LEU A 10 6.74 -1.06 2.61
C LEU A 10 7.17 0.08 1.69
N TYR A 11 7.91 -0.21 0.63
CA TYR A 11 8.29 0.77 -0.39
C TYR A 11 7.07 1.38 -1.09
N ARG A 12 6.12 0.54 -1.52
CA ARG A 12 4.86 0.99 -2.15
C ARG A 12 4.05 1.88 -1.21
N ARG A 13 3.94 1.51 0.07
CA ARG A 13 3.25 2.31 1.10
C ARG A 13 3.95 3.65 1.33
N SER A 14 5.28 3.68 1.36
CA SER A 14 6.07 4.91 1.51
C SER A 14 5.81 5.90 0.37
N LEU A 15 5.83 5.42 -0.88
CA LEU A 15 5.53 6.25 -2.04
C LEU A 15 4.09 6.76 -2.07
N LYS A 16 3.14 5.91 -1.62
CA LYS A 16 1.72 6.26 -1.54
C LYS A 16 1.48 7.32 -0.47
N LEU A 17 2.06 7.14 0.72
CA LEU A 17 1.95 8.11 1.81
C LEU A 17 2.52 9.47 1.41
N ALA A 18 3.69 9.48 0.78
CA ALA A 18 4.26 10.73 0.24
C ALA A 18 3.33 11.38 -0.80
N LEU A 19 2.62 10.59 -1.60
CA LEU A 19 1.64 11.11 -2.57
C LEU A 19 0.39 11.66 -1.89
N ASP A 20 -0.06 11.06 -0.79
CA ASP A 20 -1.23 11.52 -0.04
C ASP A 20 -1.02 12.91 0.54
N TRP A 21 0.21 13.23 0.99
CA TRP A 21 0.56 14.58 1.43
C TRP A 21 0.87 15.55 0.28
N ALA A 22 1.46 15.06 -0.82
CA ALA A 22 1.89 15.90 -1.93
C ALA A 22 0.76 16.12 -2.95
N VAL A 23 0.08 17.26 -2.84
CA VAL A 23 -0.99 17.68 -3.79
C VAL A 23 -0.49 17.73 -5.24
N HIS A 24 0.75 18.21 -5.46
CA HIS A 24 1.30 18.40 -6.80
C HIS A 24 2.33 17.36 -7.22
N ARG A 25 2.22 16.89 -8.46
CA ARG A 25 3.04 15.78 -8.98
C ARG A 25 4.53 16.10 -9.14
N HIS A 26 4.88 17.35 -9.41
CA HIS A 26 6.28 17.77 -9.57
C HIS A 26 7.03 17.74 -8.23
N LEU A 27 6.39 18.19 -7.14
CA LEU A 27 6.94 18.09 -5.77
C LEU A 27 7.10 16.62 -5.36
N TRP A 28 6.06 15.82 -5.58
CA TRP A 28 6.09 14.40 -5.23
C TRP A 28 7.22 13.64 -5.93
N ARG A 29 7.56 13.97 -7.18
CA ARG A 29 8.63 13.27 -7.91
C ARG A 29 9.99 13.40 -7.21
N GLY A 30 10.30 14.59 -6.67
CA GLY A 30 11.53 14.80 -5.89
C GLY A 30 11.55 13.94 -4.62
N GLN A 31 10.44 13.91 -3.89
CA GLN A 31 10.28 13.07 -2.69
C GLN A 31 10.37 11.58 -3.02
N ALA A 32 9.76 11.13 -4.12
CA ALA A 32 9.80 9.73 -4.54
C ALA A 32 11.21 9.27 -4.91
N LEU A 33 12.01 10.12 -5.56
CA LEU A 33 13.42 9.84 -5.84
C LEU A 33 14.25 9.77 -4.55
N TYR A 34 13.99 10.68 -3.60
CA TYR A 34 14.63 10.64 -2.30
C TYR A 34 14.31 9.34 -1.55
N ILE A 35 13.03 8.96 -1.44
CA ILE A 35 12.61 7.68 -0.83
C ILE A 35 13.31 6.50 -1.52
N ARG A 36 13.40 6.50 -2.87
CA ARG A 36 14.12 5.44 -3.60
C ARG A 36 15.60 5.37 -3.20
N SER A 37 16.28 6.50 -3.07
CA SER A 37 17.69 6.53 -2.67
C SER A 37 17.92 5.92 -1.29
N LEU A 38 17.02 6.14 -0.33
CA LEU A 38 17.08 5.54 1.01
C LEU A 38 16.97 4.00 0.96
N PHE A 39 16.07 3.47 0.12
CA PHE A 39 15.92 2.03 -0.06
C PHE A 39 17.11 1.41 -0.81
N GLU A 40 17.64 2.07 -1.83
CA GLU A 40 18.83 1.57 -2.55
C GLU A 40 20.08 1.59 -1.66
N ALA A 41 20.24 2.59 -0.79
CA ALA A 41 21.37 2.65 0.15
C ALA A 41 21.43 1.44 1.10
N ASN A 42 20.27 0.89 1.46
CA ASN A 42 20.16 -0.24 2.40
C ASN A 42 19.94 -1.60 1.72
N LYS A 43 20.01 -1.65 0.39
CA LYS A 43 19.68 -2.86 -0.41
C LYS A 43 20.61 -4.04 -0.17
N ASN A 44 21.88 -3.76 0.17
CA ASN A 44 22.92 -4.76 0.33
C ASN A 44 23.10 -5.24 1.79
N VAL A 45 22.24 -4.80 2.71
CA VAL A 45 22.26 -5.26 4.10
C VAL A 45 21.82 -6.72 4.15
N THR A 46 22.73 -7.63 4.52
CA THR A 46 22.49 -9.07 4.56
C THR A 46 22.15 -9.60 5.95
N ASP A 47 22.59 -8.92 7.02
CA ASP A 47 22.31 -9.33 8.39
C ASP A 47 20.80 -9.27 8.68
N PRO A 48 20.16 -10.41 9.04
CA PRO A 48 18.74 -10.45 9.36
C PRO A 48 18.34 -9.56 10.54
N ARG A 49 19.24 -9.30 11.51
CA ARG A 49 18.93 -8.43 12.66
C ARG A 49 18.80 -6.98 12.20
N MET A 50 19.80 -6.47 11.49
CA MET A 50 19.78 -5.14 10.90
C MET A 50 18.59 -4.95 9.95
N GLN A 51 18.25 -5.95 9.13
CA GLN A 51 17.06 -5.86 8.27
C GLN A 51 15.78 -5.68 9.07
N ARG A 52 15.63 -6.37 10.22
CA ARG A 52 14.43 -6.24 11.07
C ARG A 52 14.37 -4.87 11.74
N ASP A 53 15.51 -4.35 12.19
CA ASP A 53 15.56 -3.02 12.79
C ASP A 53 15.20 -1.93 11.77
N LEU A 54 15.76 -1.98 10.55
CA LEU A 54 15.42 -1.05 9.46
C LEU A 54 13.94 -1.11 9.08
N LEU A 55 13.37 -2.32 9.01
CA LEU A 55 11.94 -2.49 8.75
C LEU A 55 11.10 -1.88 9.86
N ARG A 56 11.45 -2.09 11.13
CA ARG A 56 10.75 -1.52 12.29
C ARG A 56 10.80 0.01 12.26
N GLU A 57 11.99 0.58 12.11
CA GLU A 57 12.17 2.04 12.03
C GLU A 57 11.34 2.66 10.91
N THR A 58 11.33 2.01 9.74
CA THR A 58 10.54 2.52 8.61
C THR A 58 9.03 2.44 8.88
N GLU A 59 8.54 1.38 9.53
CA GLU A 59 7.13 1.29 9.94
C GLU A 59 6.75 2.37 10.96
N GLU A 60 7.62 2.66 11.93
CA GLU A 60 7.41 3.74 12.90
C GLU A 60 7.32 5.11 12.22
N ILE A 61 8.17 5.36 11.22
CA ILE A 61 8.11 6.58 10.40
C ILE A 61 6.78 6.66 9.64
N LEU A 62 6.36 5.57 9.00
CA LEU A 62 5.09 5.57 8.24
C LEU A 62 3.88 5.80 9.13
N GLU A 63 3.86 5.21 10.33
CA GLU A 63 2.74 5.41 11.25
C GLU A 63 2.73 6.84 11.82
N LYS A 64 3.91 7.40 12.15
CA LYS A 64 4.03 8.79 12.61
C LYS A 64 3.51 9.80 11.60
N TRP A 65 3.78 9.58 10.31
CA TRP A 65 3.44 10.51 9.23
C TRP A 65 2.17 10.12 8.48
N LYS A 66 1.39 9.20 9.02
CA LYS A 66 0.16 8.71 8.39
C LYS A 66 -0.80 9.86 8.11
N HIS A 67 -1.27 9.95 6.87
CA HIS A 67 -2.24 10.96 6.49
C HIS A 67 -3.60 10.62 7.13
N PRO A 68 -4.32 11.59 7.74
CA PRO A 68 -5.61 11.32 8.41
C PRO A 68 -6.71 10.90 7.42
N ASP A 69 -6.69 11.44 6.20
CA ASP A 69 -7.65 11.13 5.13
C ASP A 69 -6.93 10.77 3.81
N PRO A 70 -6.38 9.56 3.67
CA PRO A 70 -5.56 9.20 2.50
C PRO A 70 -6.39 9.05 1.23
N TYR A 71 -5.80 9.27 0.06
CA TYR A 71 -6.53 9.15 -1.21
C TYR A 71 -6.86 7.69 -1.53
N PHE A 72 -8.14 7.40 -1.73
CA PHE A 72 -8.64 6.12 -2.24
C PHE A 72 -9.18 6.27 -3.67
N PRO A 73 -8.83 5.34 -4.60
CA PRO A 73 -9.50 5.27 -5.89
C PRO A 73 -11.02 5.12 -5.70
N PRO A 74 -11.87 5.77 -6.50
CA PRO A 74 -13.31 5.80 -6.25
C PRO A 74 -13.98 4.43 -6.09
N THR A 75 -13.55 3.43 -6.86
CA THR A 75 -14.13 2.07 -6.86
C THR A 75 -13.42 1.08 -5.94
N ALA A 76 -12.29 1.46 -5.34
CA ALA A 76 -11.59 0.60 -4.39
C ALA A 76 -12.31 0.61 -3.04
N PRO A 77 -12.09 -0.39 -2.17
CA PRO A 77 -12.59 -0.35 -0.80
C PRO A 77 -12.23 0.97 -0.09
N GLY A 78 -13.21 1.62 0.53
CA GLY A 78 -13.06 2.95 1.15
C GLY A 78 -13.19 4.14 0.17
N GLY A 79 -13.34 3.89 -1.12
CA GLY A 79 -13.59 4.93 -2.13
C GLY A 79 -15.07 5.36 -2.21
N SER A 80 -15.32 6.55 -2.75
CA SER A 80 -16.65 7.16 -2.82
C SER A 80 -17.68 6.46 -3.74
N LYS A 81 -17.24 5.52 -4.58
CA LYS A 81 -18.06 4.71 -5.49
C LYS A 81 -17.95 3.21 -5.19
N TYR A 82 -17.36 2.84 -4.05
CA TYR A 82 -17.30 1.46 -3.62
C TYR A 82 -18.71 0.90 -3.43
N GLU A 83 -18.96 -0.30 -3.97
CA GLU A 83 -20.24 -1.03 -3.87
C GLU A 83 -21.50 -0.26 -4.31
N ARG A 84 -21.33 0.84 -5.05
CA ARG A 84 -22.46 1.70 -5.45
C ARG A 84 -23.49 0.99 -6.33
N ASN A 85 -23.05 0.07 -7.18
CA ASN A 85 -23.87 -0.67 -8.14
C ASN A 85 -23.51 -2.17 -8.14
N LEU A 86 -23.61 -2.84 -6.98
CA LEU A 86 -23.39 -4.29 -6.93
C LEU A 86 -24.51 -5.03 -7.69
N PRO A 87 -24.18 -6.07 -8.47
CA PRO A 87 -25.21 -6.94 -9.03
C PRO A 87 -25.95 -7.66 -7.90
N ALA A 88 -27.26 -7.82 -8.04
CA ALA A 88 -28.06 -8.56 -7.07
C ALA A 88 -27.55 -10.02 -6.97
N PRO A 89 -27.54 -10.60 -5.77
CA PRO A 89 -27.20 -12.01 -5.61
C PRO A 89 -28.23 -12.89 -6.35
N ILE A 90 -27.76 -14.00 -6.91
CA ILE A 90 -28.65 -15.02 -7.49
C ILE A 90 -29.31 -15.75 -6.32
N LEU A 91 -30.63 -15.59 -6.19
CA LEU A 91 -31.44 -16.26 -5.16
C LEU A 91 -32.11 -17.54 -5.67
N ASP A 92 -31.99 -17.82 -6.98
CA ASP A 92 -32.60 -18.99 -7.58
C ASP A 92 -31.98 -20.28 -7.00
N PRO A 93 -32.81 -21.26 -6.60
CA PRO A 93 -32.29 -22.54 -6.13
C PRO A 93 -31.54 -23.24 -7.28
N PRO A 94 -30.54 -24.09 -6.98
CA PRO A 94 -29.89 -24.89 -7.99
C PRO A 94 -30.93 -25.72 -8.77
N PRO A 95 -30.75 -25.93 -10.07
CA PRO A 95 -31.70 -26.69 -10.88
C PRO A 95 -31.89 -28.09 -10.30
N TYR A 96 -33.15 -28.55 -10.22
CA TYR A 96 -33.45 -29.88 -9.76
C TYR A 96 -32.92 -30.91 -10.78
N ILE A 97 -32.06 -31.82 -10.33
CA ILE A 97 -31.61 -32.95 -11.16
C ILE A 97 -32.71 -34.02 -11.08
N VAL A 98 -33.51 -34.16 -12.13
CA VAL A 98 -34.40 -35.33 -12.28
C VAL A 98 -33.51 -36.53 -12.60
N LYS A 99 -33.57 -37.56 -11.75
CA LYS A 99 -32.90 -38.85 -11.99
C LYS A 99 -33.63 -39.66 -13.05
#